data_AF-A0A7C6U1C2-F1
#
_entry.id   AF-A0A7C6U1C2-F1
#
_cell.length_a   1.000
_cell.length_b   1.000
_cell.length_c   1.000
_cell.angle_alpha   90.00
_cell.angle_beta   90.00
_cell.angle_gamma   90.00
#
_symmetry.space_group_name_H-M   'P 1'
#
loop_
_entity.id
_entity.type
_entity.pdbx_description
1 polymer ?
#
loop_
_entity_poly.entity_id
_entity_poly.type
_entity_poly.pdbx_seq_one_letter_code
_entity_poly.pdbx_strand_id
1 'polypeptide(L)'
;MNAFEYRQGLTEAKYGQMAANLFVEKNQKDTMEGRVIGAVTNGILTAITGTITVYLLSATGRDKAPIKGMGVGLLFWLTLFGLTPKAGVVQKNQKPLTSLLSLADHIIFGTLCGIIASKLGDDSLFPDSKSSGHKRKVPLFSYSQEQDYSQGQEEDFKNPAKVSKQTRQSSIPSKRTPTK
;
A
#
# COMPACT_ATOMS: atom_id res chain seq x y z
N MET A 1 -13.38 6.50 16.28
CA MET A 1 -14.86 6.47 16.16
C MET A 1 -15.43 5.31 16.98
N ASN A 2 -15.09 4.05 16.70
CA ASN A 2 -15.52 2.89 17.50
C ASN A 2 -15.44 2.98 19.06
N ALA A 3 -14.40 3.60 19.64
CA ALA A 3 -14.34 3.74 21.11
C ALA A 3 -15.48 4.60 21.70
N PHE A 4 -16.00 5.55 20.92
CA PHE A 4 -17.17 6.35 21.28
C PHE A 4 -18.45 5.50 21.17
N GLU A 5 -18.61 4.75 20.08
CA GLU A 5 -19.75 3.85 19.86
C GLU A 5 -19.85 2.78 20.97
N TYR A 6 -18.71 2.25 21.39
CA TYR A 6 -18.64 1.29 22.50
C TYR A 6 -19.10 1.92 23.83
N ARG A 7 -18.68 3.16 24.12
CA ARG A 7 -19.12 3.88 25.32
C ARG A 7 -20.63 4.18 25.29
N GLN A 8 -21.21 4.36 24.11
CA GLN A 8 -22.65 4.51 23.91
C GLN A 8 -23.42 3.17 23.89
N GLY A 9 -22.72 2.04 24.04
CA GLY A 9 -23.34 0.70 24.03
C GLY A 9 -23.80 0.21 22.65
N LEU A 10 -23.48 0.94 21.58
CA LEU A 10 -23.85 0.64 20.21
C LEU A 10 -23.06 -0.54 19.65
N THR A 11 -21.80 -0.70 20.09
CA THR A 11 -20.93 -1.81 19.73
C THR A 11 -20.56 -2.64 20.95
N GLU A 12 -20.24 -3.92 20.74
CA GLU A 12 -19.95 -4.88 21.82
C GLU A 12 -18.48 -4.89 22.25
N ALA A 13 -17.60 -4.34 21.42
CA ALA A 13 -16.17 -4.31 21.66
C ALA A 13 -15.52 -3.11 20.97
N LYS A 14 -14.36 -2.73 21.52
CA LYS A 14 -13.45 -1.79 20.87
C LYS A 14 -12.62 -2.50 19.80
N TYR A 15 -12.13 -1.79 18.78
CA TYR A 15 -11.24 -2.38 17.78
C TYR A 15 -10.00 -3.05 18.38
N GLY A 16 -9.38 -2.45 19.41
CA GLY A 16 -8.27 -3.09 20.12
C GLY A 16 -8.69 -4.42 20.78
N GLN A 17 -9.87 -4.51 21.36
CA GLN A 17 -10.38 -5.76 21.94
C GLN A 17 -10.70 -6.80 20.85
N MET A 18 -11.25 -6.38 19.72
CA MET A 18 -11.50 -7.27 18.57
C MET A 18 -10.18 -7.79 17.98
N ALA A 19 -9.18 -6.93 17.85
CA ALA A 19 -7.86 -7.30 17.36
C ALA A 19 -7.12 -8.22 18.34
N ALA A 20 -7.26 -8.00 19.65
CA ALA A 20 -6.68 -8.87 20.68
C ALA A 20 -7.19 -10.31 20.56
N ASN A 21 -8.48 -10.51 20.23
CA ASN A 21 -9.07 -11.85 20.06
C ASN A 21 -8.41 -12.70 18.95
N LEU A 22 -7.56 -12.12 18.10
CA LEU A 22 -6.75 -12.88 17.14
C LEU A 22 -5.63 -13.68 17.80
N PHE A 23 -5.18 -13.27 19.00
CA PHE A 23 -3.99 -13.80 19.66
C PHE A 23 -4.21 -14.23 21.10
N VAL A 24 -5.24 -13.69 21.77
CA VAL A 24 -5.57 -14.02 23.16
C VAL A 24 -7.00 -14.49 23.28
N GLU A 25 -7.28 -15.25 24.34
CA GLU A 25 -8.62 -15.71 24.65
C GLU A 25 -9.56 -14.54 25.03
N LYS A 26 -10.88 -14.77 24.91
CA LYS A 26 -11.91 -13.75 25.14
C LYS A 26 -11.89 -13.16 26.55
N ASN A 27 -11.50 -13.94 27.55
CA ASN A 27 -11.35 -13.52 28.94
C ASN A 27 -10.08 -12.67 29.17
N GLN A 28 -9.11 -12.72 28.25
CA GLN A 28 -7.82 -12.02 28.36
C GLN A 28 -7.79 -10.68 27.61
N LYS A 29 -8.70 -10.45 26.65
CA LYS A 29 -8.73 -9.21 25.84
C LYS A 29 -8.87 -7.91 26.66
N ASP A 30 -9.37 -8.02 27.89
CA ASP A 30 -9.62 -6.88 28.77
C ASP A 30 -8.50 -6.64 29.80
N THR A 31 -7.53 -7.56 29.92
CA THR A 31 -6.33 -7.39 30.75
C THR A 31 -5.37 -6.36 30.14
N MET A 32 -4.38 -5.94 30.90
CA MET A 32 -3.39 -4.97 30.42
C MET A 32 -2.61 -5.52 29.22
N GLU A 33 -2.21 -6.78 29.29
CA GLU A 33 -1.49 -7.50 28.24
C GLU A 33 -2.34 -7.63 26.98
N GLY A 34 -3.61 -8.05 27.12
CA GLY A 34 -4.54 -8.14 26.00
C GLY A 34 -4.79 -6.80 25.32
N ARG A 35 -4.86 -5.70 26.09
CA ARG A 35 -5.00 -4.34 25.54
C ARG A 35 -3.77 -3.91 24.76
N VAL A 36 -2.56 -4.22 25.23
CA VAL A 36 -1.31 -3.91 24.52
C VAL A 36 -1.25 -4.68 23.20
N ILE A 37 -1.49 -5.99 23.23
CA ILE A 37 -1.52 -6.84 22.04
C ILE A 37 -2.57 -6.32 21.04
N GLY A 38 -3.76 -5.98 21.53
CA GLY A 38 -4.84 -5.42 20.74
C GLY A 38 -4.48 -4.09 20.08
N ALA A 39 -3.84 -3.18 20.81
CA ALA A 39 -3.41 -1.89 20.28
C ALA A 39 -2.35 -2.05 19.17
N VAL A 40 -1.34 -2.90 19.40
CA VAL A 40 -0.27 -3.19 18.43
C VAL A 40 -0.88 -3.82 17.17
N THR A 41 -1.70 -4.85 17.35
CA THR A 41 -2.35 -5.56 16.23
C THR A 41 -3.22 -4.63 15.41
N ASN A 42 -4.03 -3.80 16.06
CA ASN A 42 -4.87 -2.83 15.37
C ASN A 42 -4.02 -1.79 14.60
N GLY A 43 -2.88 -1.36 15.18
CA GLY A 43 -1.91 -0.50 14.50
C GLY A 43 -1.33 -1.13 13.24
N ILE A 44 -0.93 -2.40 13.30
CA ILE A 44 -0.42 -3.15 12.14
C ILE A 44 -1.50 -3.26 11.06
N LEU A 45 -2.73 -3.64 11.42
CA LEU A 45 -3.87 -3.73 10.48
C LEU A 45 -4.17 -2.39 9.80
N THR A 46 -4.09 -1.30 10.57
CA THR A 46 -4.23 0.08 10.07
C THR A 46 -3.12 0.41 9.06
N ALA A 47 -1.87 0.09 9.40
CA ALA A 47 -0.71 0.34 8.54
C ALA A 47 -0.80 -0.45 7.22
N ILE A 48 -1.14 -1.75 7.28
CA ILE A 48 -1.34 -2.61 6.11
C ILE A 48 -2.38 -2.00 5.18
N THR A 49 -3.52 -1.57 5.71
CA THR A 49 -4.61 -0.98 4.91
C THR A 49 -4.15 0.31 4.21
N GLY A 50 -3.43 1.18 4.92
CA GLY A 50 -2.83 2.39 4.35
C GLY A 50 -1.82 2.08 3.25
N THR A 51 -0.91 1.12 3.49
CA THR A 51 0.09 0.67 2.52
C THR A 51 -0.57 0.10 1.26
N ILE A 52 -1.56 -0.77 1.39
CA ILE A 52 -2.34 -1.31 0.25
C ILE A 52 -2.99 -0.18 -0.54
N THR A 53 -3.54 0.82 0.15
CA THR A 53 -4.14 1.99 -0.50
C THR A 53 -3.10 2.77 -1.32
N VAL A 54 -1.91 3.01 -0.76
CA VAL A 54 -0.82 3.67 -1.50
C VAL A 54 -0.43 2.85 -2.73
N TYR A 55 -0.22 1.54 -2.60
CA TYR A 55 0.11 0.68 -3.74
C TYR A 55 -0.98 0.68 -4.82
N LEU A 56 -2.26 0.64 -4.43
CA LEU A 56 -3.37 0.72 -5.37
C LEU A 56 -3.34 2.03 -6.16
N LEU A 57 -3.12 3.16 -5.47
CA LEU A 57 -3.02 4.46 -6.13
C LEU A 57 -1.74 4.57 -6.97
N SER A 58 -0.61 4.02 -6.53
CA SER A 58 0.62 3.97 -7.31
C SER A 58 0.49 3.14 -8.59
N ALA A 59 -0.33 2.09 -8.57
CA ALA A 59 -0.61 1.29 -9.76
C ALA A 59 -1.63 1.95 -10.70
N THR A 60 -2.61 2.67 -10.16
CA THR A 60 -3.80 3.10 -10.92
C THR A 60 -3.94 4.61 -11.09
N GLY A 61 -3.09 5.43 -10.48
CA GLY A 61 -3.24 6.89 -10.42
C GLY A 61 -4.07 7.39 -9.24
N ARG A 62 -3.98 8.70 -8.96
CA ARG A 62 -4.74 9.36 -7.89
C ARG A 62 -6.16 9.74 -8.31
N ASP A 63 -6.57 9.48 -9.55
CA ASP A 63 -7.95 9.71 -9.97
C ASP A 63 -8.91 8.97 -9.03
N LYS A 64 -9.94 9.68 -8.56
CA LYS A 64 -10.93 9.14 -7.63
C LYS A 64 -10.31 8.46 -6.39
N ALA A 65 -9.16 8.94 -5.91
CA ALA A 65 -8.48 8.38 -4.74
C ALA A 65 -9.39 8.15 -3.51
N PRO A 66 -10.35 9.03 -3.17
CA PRO A 66 -11.29 8.77 -2.08
C PRO A 66 -12.12 7.49 -2.30
N ILE A 67 -12.60 7.26 -3.52
CA ILE A 67 -13.42 6.10 -3.88
C ILE A 67 -12.56 4.83 -3.89
N LYS A 68 -11.34 4.90 -4.43
CA LYS A 68 -10.40 3.77 -4.42
C LYS A 68 -10.05 3.37 -2.98
N GLY A 69 -9.78 4.35 -2.12
CA GLY A 69 -9.54 4.14 -0.70
C GLY A 69 -10.75 3.53 0.03
N MET A 70 -11.96 4.02 -0.24
CA MET A 70 -13.20 3.40 0.26
C MET A 70 -13.30 1.93 -0.15
N GLY A 71 -12.97 1.60 -1.40
CA GLY A 71 -12.93 0.21 -1.88
C GLY A 71 -11.99 -0.68 -1.08
N VAL A 72 -10.77 -0.19 -0.77
CA VAL A 72 -9.83 -0.92 0.09
C VAL A 72 -10.39 -1.10 1.50
N GLY A 73 -10.99 -0.06 2.09
CA GLY A 73 -11.63 -0.14 3.40
C GLY A 73 -12.76 -1.17 3.45
N LEU A 74 -13.62 -1.19 2.43
CA LEU A 74 -14.70 -2.18 2.28
C LEU A 74 -14.17 -3.61 2.15
N LEU A 75 -13.10 -3.81 1.38
CA LEU A 75 -12.46 -5.12 1.21
C LEU A 75 -11.89 -5.62 2.54
N PHE A 76 -11.29 -4.71 3.31
CA PHE A 76 -10.74 -5.00 4.63
C PHE A 76 -11.85 -5.36 5.63
N TRP A 77 -12.94 -4.60 5.64
CA TRP A 77 -14.13 -4.90 6.45
C TRP A 77 -14.71 -6.26 6.10
N LEU A 78 -14.88 -6.58 4.81
CA LEU A 78 -15.42 -7.86 4.37
C LEU A 78 -14.53 -9.03 4.82
N THR A 79 -13.21 -8.83 4.80
CA THR A 79 -12.25 -9.81 5.29
C THR A 79 -12.41 -10.03 6.80
N LEU A 80 -12.40 -8.96 7.60
CA LEU A 80 -12.42 -9.05 9.07
C LEU A 80 -13.79 -9.38 9.68
N PHE A 81 -14.89 -8.98 9.05
CA PHE A 81 -16.24 -9.16 9.60
C PHE A 81 -17.05 -10.20 8.82
N GLY A 82 -16.70 -10.48 7.57
CA GLY A 82 -17.32 -11.52 6.76
C GLY A 82 -16.55 -12.84 6.80
N LEU A 83 -15.26 -12.80 6.48
CA LEU A 83 -14.48 -14.02 6.23
C LEU A 83 -13.87 -14.63 7.50
N THR A 84 -13.19 -13.85 8.34
CA THR A 84 -12.53 -14.41 9.55
C THR A 84 -13.50 -15.04 10.56
N PRO A 85 -14.73 -14.54 10.80
CA PRO A 85 -15.67 -15.23 11.68
C PRO A 85 -16.24 -16.50 11.05
N LYS A 86 -16.36 -16.54 9.71
CA LYS A 86 -16.79 -17.73 8.97
C LYS A 86 -15.71 -18.81 8.96
N ALA A 87 -14.45 -18.41 8.97
CA ALA A 87 -13.29 -19.30 9.07
C ALA A 87 -13.00 -19.78 10.51
N GLY A 88 -13.75 -19.32 11.51
CA GLY A 88 -13.55 -19.69 12.92
C GLY A 88 -12.34 -19.03 13.59
N VAL A 89 -11.70 -18.06 12.92
CA VAL A 89 -10.52 -17.33 13.45
C VAL A 89 -10.93 -16.36 14.55
N VAL A 90 -12.11 -15.74 14.42
CA VAL A 90 -12.66 -14.81 15.41
C VAL A 90 -14.12 -15.16 15.70
N GLN A 91 -14.60 -14.76 16.89
CA GLN A 91 -16.01 -14.92 17.22
C GLN A 91 -16.87 -13.95 16.41
N LYS A 92 -18.07 -14.40 16.04
CA LYS A 92 -19.08 -13.53 15.43
C LYS A 92 -19.58 -12.51 16.46
N ASN A 93 -19.82 -11.28 16.01
CA ASN A 93 -20.52 -10.27 16.80
C ASN A 93 -21.96 -10.70 17.04
N GLN A 94 -22.52 -10.44 18.22
CA GLN A 94 -23.91 -10.80 18.54
C GLN A 94 -24.88 -9.69 18.08
N LYS A 95 -24.48 -8.42 18.21
CA LYS A 95 -25.24 -7.26 17.71
C LYS A 95 -24.97 -7.01 16.23
N PRO A 96 -25.98 -7.07 15.34
CA PRO A 96 -25.82 -6.75 13.92
C PRO A 96 -25.37 -5.30 13.69
N LEU A 97 -25.75 -4.40 14.62
CA LEU A 97 -25.38 -3.00 14.60
C LEU A 97 -23.86 -2.78 14.74
N THR A 98 -23.15 -3.70 15.40
CA THR A 98 -21.67 -3.66 15.48
C THR A 98 -21.04 -3.79 14.10
N SER A 99 -21.53 -4.73 13.29
CA SER A 99 -21.01 -4.93 11.94
C SER A 99 -21.36 -3.75 11.02
N LEU A 100 -22.55 -3.17 11.16
CA LEU A 100 -22.98 -2.03 10.35
C LEU A 100 -22.22 -0.73 10.68
N LEU A 101 -22.03 -0.42 11.97
CA LEU A 101 -21.19 0.73 12.36
C LEU A 101 -19.74 0.52 11.95
N SER A 102 -19.23 -0.71 12.08
CA SER A 102 -17.89 -1.02 11.61
C SER A 102 -17.75 -0.86 10.09
N LEU A 103 -18.79 -1.14 9.31
CA LEU A 103 -18.79 -0.88 7.87
C LEU A 103 -18.61 0.62 7.59
N ALA A 104 -19.37 1.47 8.28
CA ALA A 104 -19.26 2.92 8.15
C ALA A 104 -17.87 3.43 8.56
N ASP A 105 -17.33 2.94 9.67
CA ASP A 105 -15.95 3.21 10.11
C ASP A 105 -14.92 2.90 9.01
N HIS A 106 -15.03 1.73 8.37
CA HIS A 106 -14.08 1.29 7.35
C HIS A 106 -14.21 2.08 6.04
N ILE A 107 -15.44 2.46 5.66
CA ILE A 107 -15.68 3.37 4.53
C ILE A 107 -14.98 4.71 4.79
N ILE A 108 -15.20 5.31 5.95
CA ILE A 108 -14.61 6.60 6.33
C ILE A 108 -13.09 6.49 6.38
N PHE A 109 -12.58 5.47 7.07
CA PHE A 109 -11.15 5.23 7.23
C PHE A 109 -10.44 4.99 5.88
N GLY A 110 -10.99 4.13 5.03
CA GLY A 110 -10.46 3.88 3.69
C GLY A 110 -10.48 5.13 2.82
N THR A 111 -11.58 5.88 2.85
CA THR A 111 -11.70 7.17 2.14
C THR A 111 -10.61 8.15 2.57
N LEU A 112 -10.39 8.28 3.88
CA LEU A 112 -9.33 9.12 4.45
C LEU A 112 -7.94 8.63 4.02
N CYS A 113 -7.67 7.32 4.02
CA CYS A 113 -6.41 6.78 3.51
C CYS A 113 -6.16 7.20 2.06
N GLY A 114 -7.19 7.09 1.20
CA GLY A 114 -7.09 7.52 -0.20
C GLY A 114 -6.81 9.01 -0.34
N ILE A 115 -7.50 9.86 0.43
CA ILE A 115 -7.28 11.31 0.44
C ILE A 115 -5.85 11.62 0.89
N ILE A 116 -5.45 11.10 2.05
CA ILE A 116 -4.13 11.35 2.64
C ILE A 116 -3.02 10.89 1.69
N ALA A 117 -3.11 9.67 1.14
CA ALA A 117 -2.13 9.15 0.19
C ALA A 117 -2.03 10.03 -1.07
N SER A 118 -3.17 10.49 -1.60
CA SER A 118 -3.18 11.35 -2.80
C SER A 118 -2.64 12.77 -2.56
N LYS A 119 -2.73 13.27 -1.33
CA LYS A 119 -2.34 14.65 -0.96
C LYS A 119 -0.93 14.77 -0.39
N LEU A 120 -0.50 13.77 0.38
CA LEU A 120 0.80 13.77 1.06
C LEU A 120 1.83 12.85 0.40
N GLY A 121 1.41 11.89 -0.43
CA GLY A 121 2.32 11.01 -1.13
C GLY A 121 3.08 11.76 -2.22
N ASP A 122 4.38 11.48 -2.36
CA ASP A 122 5.24 12.09 -3.38
C ASP A 122 4.73 11.84 -4.81
N ASP A 123 4.83 12.83 -5.68
CA ASP A 123 4.34 12.76 -7.08
C ASP A 123 5.02 11.66 -7.91
N SER A 124 6.24 11.27 -7.56
CA SER A 124 6.95 10.17 -8.23
C SER A 124 6.32 8.80 -7.99
N LEU A 125 5.48 8.66 -6.95
CA LEU A 125 4.80 7.40 -6.64
C LEU A 125 3.60 7.12 -7.53
N PHE A 126 3.08 8.12 -8.26
CA PHE A 126 1.80 8.00 -8.96
C PHE A 126 1.93 8.29 -10.47
N PRO A 127 1.28 7.48 -11.33
CA PRO A 127 1.47 7.52 -12.78
C PRO A 127 0.83 8.74 -13.46
N ASP A 128 -0.01 9.49 -12.76
CA ASP A 128 -0.74 10.67 -13.24
C ASP A 128 0.01 12.00 -13.00
N SER A 129 1.21 11.98 -12.41
CA SER A 129 2.03 13.19 -12.28
C SER A 129 2.53 13.65 -13.66
N LYS A 130 2.13 14.85 -14.06
CA LYS A 130 2.57 15.52 -15.30
C LYS A 130 4.01 16.08 -15.18
N SER A 131 4.93 15.34 -14.55
CA SER A 131 6.35 15.70 -14.54
C SER A 131 7.06 15.12 -15.76
N SER A 132 7.11 15.97 -16.77
CA SER A 132 8.05 16.02 -17.88
C SER A 132 9.51 15.91 -17.42
N GLY A 133 10.29 15.04 -18.07
CA GLY A 133 11.75 15.12 -18.10
C GLY A 133 12.50 14.04 -17.30
N HIS A 134 12.83 12.93 -17.96
CA HIS A 134 14.04 12.11 -17.76
C HIS A 134 14.48 11.66 -16.34
N LYS A 135 13.62 11.71 -15.31
CA LYS A 135 13.90 11.00 -14.06
C LYS A 135 13.32 9.60 -14.15
N ARG A 136 14.22 8.61 -14.21
CA ARG A 136 13.92 7.17 -14.14
C ARG A 136 12.85 6.94 -13.06
N LYS A 137 11.64 6.58 -13.49
CA LYS A 137 10.64 5.99 -12.60
C LYS A 137 11.34 4.81 -11.93
N VAL A 138 11.52 4.85 -10.62
CA VAL A 138 12.02 3.67 -9.89
C VAL A 138 10.86 2.67 -9.91
N PRO A 139 10.96 1.56 -10.64
CA PRO A 139 9.90 0.58 -10.61
C PRO A 139 9.88 -0.03 -9.20
N LEU A 140 8.77 0.11 -8.49
CA LEU A 140 8.57 -0.55 -7.18
C LEU A 140 8.59 -2.09 -7.30
N PHE A 141 8.42 -2.61 -8.51
CA PHE A 141 8.70 -3.98 -8.89
C PHE A 141 9.77 -3.98 -9.98
N SER A 142 11.03 -4.24 -9.62
CA SER A 142 12.07 -4.56 -10.61
C SER A 142 11.80 -5.96 -11.15
N TYR A 143 10.87 -6.10 -12.10
CA TYR A 143 10.84 -7.29 -12.93
C TYR A 143 12.09 -7.24 -13.82
N SER A 144 13.09 -8.03 -13.45
CA SER A 144 14.17 -8.54 -14.31
C SER A 144 14.81 -7.52 -15.27
N GLN A 145 15.60 -6.59 -14.75
CA GLN A 145 16.59 -5.88 -15.59
C GLN A 145 17.71 -6.81 -16.11
N GLU A 146 17.71 -8.08 -15.68
CA GLU A 146 18.70 -9.11 -16.02
C GLU A 146 18.44 -9.78 -17.38
N GLN A 147 17.21 -9.71 -17.91
CA GLN A 147 16.89 -10.26 -19.24
C GLN A 147 17.37 -9.35 -20.39
N ASP A 148 17.31 -8.02 -20.22
CA ASP A 148 17.80 -7.07 -21.23
C ASP A 148 19.34 -7.08 -21.35
N TYR A 149 20.06 -7.32 -20.24
CA TYR A 149 21.52 -7.43 -20.29
C TYR A 149 21.99 -8.71 -20.99
N SER A 150 21.25 -9.81 -20.80
CA SER A 150 21.56 -11.10 -21.42
C SER A 150 21.26 -11.11 -22.92
N GLN A 151 20.17 -10.47 -23.37
CA GLN A 151 19.86 -10.33 -24.80
C GLN A 151 20.82 -9.38 -25.53
N GLY A 152 21.26 -8.30 -24.87
CA GLY A 152 22.27 -7.39 -25.43
C GLY A 152 23.63 -8.06 -25.66
N GLN A 153 24.07 -8.91 -24.73
CA GLN A 153 25.35 -9.63 -24.88
C GLN A 153 25.30 -10.73 -25.95
N GLU A 154 24.15 -11.38 -26.16
CA GLU A 154 24.03 -12.41 -27.20
C GLU A 154 24.01 -11.81 -28.62
N GLU A 155 23.39 -10.64 -28.82
CA GLU A 155 23.44 -9.94 -30.11
C GLU A 155 24.85 -9.43 -30.46
N ASP A 156 25.58 -8.90 -29.47
CA ASP A 156 26.96 -8.43 -29.66
C ASP A 156 27.92 -9.59 -30.01
N PHE A 157 27.67 -10.79 -29.48
CA PHE A 157 28.45 -11.98 -29.85
C PHE A 157 28.13 -12.48 -31.27
N LYS A 158 26.86 -12.36 -31.72
CA LYS A 158 26.44 -12.80 -33.06
C LYS A 158 26.81 -11.81 -34.16
N ASN A 159 27.11 -10.55 -33.85
CA ASN A 159 27.40 -9.54 -34.87
C ASN A 159 28.59 -8.61 -34.51
N PRO A 160 29.84 -9.13 -34.52
CA PRO A 160 31.03 -8.37 -34.12
C PRO A 160 31.32 -7.15 -35.03
N ALA A 161 30.72 -7.08 -36.23
CA ALA A 161 30.91 -5.97 -37.15
C ALA A 161 30.25 -4.66 -36.67
N LYS A 162 29.18 -4.74 -35.87
CA LYS A 162 28.47 -3.57 -35.32
C LYS A 162 29.31 -2.83 -34.26
N VAL A 163 29.99 -3.57 -33.37
CA VAL A 163 30.79 -3.01 -32.28
C VAL A 163 31.94 -2.13 -32.80
N SER A 164 32.56 -2.51 -33.93
CA SER A 164 33.69 -1.75 -34.51
C SER A 164 33.34 -0.34 -35.00
N LYS A 165 32.07 -0.08 -35.35
CA LYS A 165 31.63 1.25 -35.83
C LYS A 165 31.38 2.23 -34.69
N GLN A 166 30.98 1.74 -33.52
CA GLN A 166 30.62 2.58 -32.39
C GLN A 166 31.85 3.10 -31.63
N THR A 167 32.93 2.31 -31.55
CA THR A 167 34.21 2.74 -30.99
C THR A 167 34.91 3.82 -31.84
N ARG A 168 34.61 3.92 -33.14
CA ARG A 168 35.27 4.90 -34.03
C ARG A 168 34.68 6.31 -34.00
N GLN A 169 33.50 6.52 -33.41
CA GLN A 169 32.86 7.84 -33.36
C GLN A 169 33.11 8.62 -32.06
N SER A 170 33.64 8.00 -31.00
CA SER A 170 33.85 8.68 -29.71
C SER A 170 35.22 9.39 -29.57
N SER A 171 36.03 9.44 -30.62
CA SER A 171 37.38 10.03 -30.60
C SER A 171 37.47 11.34 -31.38
N ILE A 172 36.50 12.25 -31.22
CA ILE A 172 36.63 13.64 -31.70
C ILE A 172 37.13 14.49 -30.52
N PRO A 173 38.39 14.97 -30.54
CA PRO A 173 38.92 15.80 -29.46
C PRO A 173 38.28 17.20 -29.48
N SER A 174 37.75 17.60 -28.33
CA SER A 174 37.22 18.94 -28.07
C SER A 174 38.33 20.00 -28.19
N LYS A 175 38.18 20.93 -29.14
CA LYS A 175 39.09 22.06 -29.32
C LYS A 175 38.97 23.02 -28.13
N ARG A 176 40.06 23.17 -27.36
CA ARG A 176 40.23 24.24 -26.37
C ARG A 176 40.37 25.60 -27.07
N THR A 177 39.54 26.57 -26.69
CA THR A 177 39.70 28.00 -26.97
C THR A 177 40.62 28.65 -25.93
N PRO A 178 41.52 29.57 -26.31
CA PRO A 178 42.33 30.33 -25.36
C PRO A 178 41.61 31.62 -24.96
N THR A 179 41.54 31.89 -23.66
CA THR A 179 41.16 33.20 -23.09
C THR A 179 42.36 34.15 -23.14
N LYS A 180 42.12 35.37 -23.61
CA LYS A 180 42.93 36.57 -23.33
C LYS A 180 42.30 37.34 -22.19
#